data_AF-A0A350A0B0-F1
#
_entry.id   AF-A0A350A0B0-F1
#
_cell.length_a   1.000
_cell.length_b   1.000
_cell.length_c   1.000
_cell.angle_alpha   90.00
_cell.angle_beta   90.00
_cell.angle_gamma   90.00
#
_symmetry.space_group_name_H-M   'P 1'
#
loop_
_entity.id
_entity.type
_entity.pdbx_description
1 polymer ?
#
loop_
_entity_poly.entity_id
_entity_poly.type
_entity_poly.pdbx_seq_one_letter_code
_entity_poly.pdbx_strand_id
1 'polypeptide(L)'
;FAITTDCYARSGGVPEVAHLEDCAFVERLQQVDARIRHSNRVKVYTSARCVGRACYGLSYQLNEWKNTCNNEWLVESGTSVFERLTLKKQLKNIWIRRHSATFDGKAELQKCLPDLFISPAKTEELFSSSYFGAFYQQVMQLRPEAVQPDLVPLETAIGQLQQISKHQSRASFCQTSSL
;
A
#
# COMPACT_ATOMS: atom_id res chain seq x y z
N PHE A 1 14.77 5.06 8.69
CA PHE A 1 13.53 5.67 9.22
C PHE A 1 13.63 5.73 10.75
N ALA A 2 12.70 6.42 11.42
CA ALA A 2 12.57 6.40 12.87
C ALA A 2 11.27 5.69 13.25
N ILE A 3 11.27 5.00 14.39
CA ILE A 3 10.14 4.20 14.87
C ILE A 3 9.99 4.36 16.39
N THR A 4 8.76 4.26 16.89
CA THR A 4 8.51 4.18 18.33
C THR A 4 8.76 2.77 18.84
N THR A 5 9.14 2.63 20.10
CA THR A 5 9.35 1.32 20.75
C THR A 5 8.08 0.45 20.72
N ASP A 6 6.91 1.06 20.92
CA ASP A 6 5.61 0.38 20.81
C ASP A 6 5.39 -0.27 19.45
N CYS A 7 5.59 0.50 18.36
CA CYS A 7 5.42 -0.03 17.01
C CYS A 7 6.42 -1.14 16.72
N TYR A 8 7.67 -0.99 17.16
CA TYR A 8 8.71 -2.02 16.99
C TYR A 8 8.32 -3.34 17.65
N ALA A 9 7.86 -3.28 18.91
CA ALA A 9 7.43 -4.45 19.65
C ALA A 9 6.20 -5.10 19.01
N ARG A 10 5.19 -4.31 18.65
CA ARG A 10 3.95 -4.81 18.02
C ARG A 10 4.17 -5.46 16.67
N SER A 11 5.12 -4.96 15.87
CA SER A 11 5.46 -5.57 14.58
C SER A 11 6.35 -6.80 14.68
N GLY A 12 6.80 -7.19 15.88
CA GLY A 12 7.73 -8.31 16.09
C GLY A 12 9.17 -8.00 15.68
N GLY A 13 9.57 -6.72 15.68
CA GLY A 13 10.91 -6.28 15.28
C GLY A 13 11.23 -6.45 13.80
N VAL A 14 12.50 -6.19 13.46
CA VAL A 14 13.00 -6.25 12.08
C VAL A 14 12.98 -7.71 11.60
N PRO A 15 12.41 -8.00 10.41
CA PRO A 15 12.46 -9.32 9.81
C PRO A 15 13.88 -9.74 9.47
N GLU A 16 14.20 -10.99 9.77
CA GLU A 16 15.39 -11.65 9.25
C GLU A 16 15.12 -12.05 7.78
N VAL A 17 15.59 -11.23 6.86
CA VAL A 17 15.52 -11.44 5.40
C VAL A 17 16.90 -11.20 4.80
N ALA A 18 17.20 -11.87 3.68
CA ALA A 18 18.53 -11.78 3.05
C ALA A 18 18.86 -10.35 2.58
N HIS A 19 17.85 -9.63 2.05
CA HIS A 19 17.98 -8.28 1.51
C HIS A 19 16.70 -7.49 1.76
N LEU A 20 16.80 -6.15 1.68
CA LEU A 20 15.65 -5.23 1.78
C LEU A 20 14.89 -5.35 3.11
N GLU A 21 15.63 -5.49 4.21
CA GLU A 21 15.11 -5.56 5.59
C GLU A 21 14.19 -4.38 5.93
N ASP A 22 14.47 -3.21 5.38
CA ASP A 22 13.70 -1.98 5.58
C ASP A 22 12.34 -2.04 4.89
N CYS A 23 12.28 -2.53 3.65
CA CYS A 23 11.04 -2.78 2.93
C CYS A 23 10.19 -3.83 3.65
N ALA A 24 10.80 -4.98 4.00
CA ALA A 24 10.11 -6.04 4.72
C ALA A 24 9.61 -5.58 6.10
N PHE A 25 10.36 -4.70 6.78
CA PHE A 25 9.90 -4.13 8.04
C PHE A 25 8.73 -3.16 7.86
N VAL A 26 8.73 -2.35 6.79
CA VAL A 26 7.59 -1.50 6.44
C VAL A 26 6.34 -2.33 6.19
N GLU A 27 6.44 -3.48 5.52
CA GLU A 27 5.31 -4.40 5.33
C GLU A 27 4.75 -4.91 6.66
N ARG A 28 5.60 -5.33 7.60
CA ARG A 28 5.16 -5.74 8.96
C ARG A 28 4.47 -4.60 9.71
N LEU A 29 5.00 -3.39 9.61
CA LEU A 29 4.38 -2.22 10.23
C LEU A 29 2.98 -1.95 9.65
N GLN A 30 2.81 -2.14 8.34
CA GLN A 30 1.50 -2.04 7.70
C GLN A 30 0.53 -3.12 8.19
N GLN A 31 0.99 -4.35 8.41
CA GLN A 31 0.16 -5.46 8.92
C GLN A 31 -0.45 -5.15 10.30
N VAL A 32 0.25 -4.39 11.14
CA VAL A 32 -0.19 -4.03 12.51
C VAL A 32 -0.83 -2.64 12.60
N ASP A 33 -1.31 -2.10 11.48
CA ASP A 33 -1.93 -0.77 11.37
C ASP A 33 -1.04 0.38 11.87
N ALA A 34 0.28 0.24 11.80
CA ALA A 34 1.18 1.31 12.20
C ALA A 34 1.03 2.53 11.28
N ARG A 35 1.00 3.73 11.88
CA ARG A 35 0.88 4.97 11.14
C ARG A 35 2.23 5.40 10.57
N ILE A 36 2.46 5.09 9.30
CA ILE A 36 3.64 5.51 8.55
C ILE A 36 3.43 6.92 7.98
N ARG A 37 4.43 7.79 8.09
CA ARG A 37 4.39 9.16 7.56
C ARG A 37 5.68 9.49 6.84
N HIS A 38 5.56 10.24 5.75
CA HIS A 38 6.68 10.85 5.05
C HIS A 38 6.64 12.37 5.29
N SER A 39 7.79 13.00 5.50
CA SER A 39 7.89 14.44 5.69
C SER A 39 9.05 14.99 4.86
N ASN A 40 8.77 15.99 4.04
CA ASN A 40 9.78 16.72 3.27
C ASN A 40 10.70 17.61 4.13
N ARG A 41 10.39 17.77 5.42
CA ARG A 41 11.23 18.49 6.38
C ARG A 41 12.36 17.63 6.93
N VAL A 42 12.21 16.30 6.86
CA VAL A 42 13.24 15.36 7.27
C VAL A 42 14.23 15.22 6.11
N LYS A 43 15.50 15.55 6.37
CA LYS A 43 16.60 15.39 5.41
C LYS A 43 17.56 14.33 5.94
N VAL A 44 17.90 13.37 5.08
CA VAL A 44 18.85 12.30 5.39
C VAL A 44 19.97 12.38 4.35
N TYR A 45 21.21 12.45 4.82
CA TYR A 45 22.39 12.39 3.96
C TYR A 45 22.93 10.97 4.00
N THR A 46 23.08 10.35 2.81
CA THR A 46 23.61 9.00 2.66
C THR A 46 24.71 9.00 1.60
N SER A 47 25.53 7.95 1.61
CA SER A 47 26.61 7.78 0.65
C SER A 47 26.05 7.49 -0.75
N ALA A 48 26.52 8.23 -1.76
CA ALA A 48 26.18 8.03 -3.17
C ALA A 48 27.05 6.95 -3.87
N ARG A 49 27.54 5.96 -3.13
CA ARG A 49 28.38 4.89 -3.69
C ARG A 49 27.53 3.93 -4.55
N CYS A 50 27.95 3.70 -5.78
CA CYS A 50 27.36 2.70 -6.69
C CYS A 50 27.84 1.26 -6.41
N VAL A 51 28.83 1.09 -5.54
CA VAL A 51 29.37 -0.21 -5.13
C VAL A 51 29.02 -0.46 -3.67
N GLY A 52 28.28 -1.54 -3.41
CA GLY A 52 27.84 -1.93 -2.07
C GLY A 52 28.22 -3.36 -1.74
N ARG A 53 28.05 -3.72 -0.46
CA ARG A 53 28.28 -5.09 0.04
C ARG A 53 27.06 -6.00 -0.13
N ALA A 54 25.87 -5.43 -0.26
CA ALA A 54 24.64 -6.16 -0.49
C ALA A 54 24.39 -6.29 -1.99
N CYS A 55 23.88 -7.44 -2.42
CA CYS A 55 23.49 -7.70 -3.80
C CYS A 55 22.41 -6.73 -4.28
N TYR A 56 21.48 -6.37 -3.40
CA TYR A 56 20.37 -5.45 -3.66
C TYR A 56 20.32 -4.36 -2.59
N GLY A 57 19.98 -3.13 -3.00
CA GLY A 57 19.89 -1.97 -2.11
C GLY A 57 20.16 -0.66 -2.85
N LEU A 58 20.41 0.42 -2.10
CA LEU A 58 20.59 1.75 -2.66
C LEU A 58 21.74 1.84 -3.68
N SER A 59 22.89 1.21 -3.42
CA SER A 59 24.03 1.22 -4.34
C SER A 59 23.71 0.57 -5.69
N TYR A 60 22.94 -0.53 -5.64
CA TYR A 60 22.44 -1.21 -6.84
C TYR A 60 21.49 -0.30 -7.60
N GLN A 61 20.49 0.30 -6.94
CA GLN A 61 19.54 1.24 -7.57
C GLN A 61 20.23 2.47 -8.17
N LEU A 62 21.22 3.04 -7.47
CA LEU A 62 22.01 4.17 -8.00
C LEU A 62 22.78 3.77 -9.26
N ASN A 63 23.29 2.54 -9.32
CA ASN A 63 23.97 2.03 -10.51
C ASN A 63 22.99 1.85 -11.68
N GLU A 64 21.82 1.27 -11.42
CA GLU A 64 20.75 1.16 -12.41
C GLU A 64 20.39 2.55 -12.95
N TRP A 65 20.09 3.51 -12.07
CA TRP A 65 19.74 4.87 -12.46
C TRP A 65 20.81 5.59 -13.28
N LYS A 66 22.08 5.40 -12.92
CA LYS A 66 23.22 5.94 -13.68
C LYS A 66 23.27 5.37 -15.11
N ASN A 67 22.91 4.10 -15.28
CA ASN A 67 22.99 3.42 -16.58
C ASN A 67 21.72 3.59 -17.43
N THR A 68 20.60 4.03 -16.83
CA THR A 68 19.30 4.24 -17.49
C THR A 68 19.09 5.68 -17.99
N CYS A 69 20.08 6.59 -17.91
CA CYS A 69 19.94 8.04 -18.18
C CYS A 69 19.35 8.48 -19.55
N ASN A 70 19.06 7.56 -20.47
CA ASN A 70 18.43 7.85 -21.78
C ASN A 70 17.02 7.29 -21.97
N ASN A 71 16.43 6.60 -20.98
CA ASN A 71 15.08 6.04 -21.10
C ASN A 71 14.05 6.85 -20.29
N GLU A 72 12.84 6.98 -20.82
CA GLU A 72 11.70 7.49 -20.07
C GLU A 72 11.39 6.58 -18.88
N TRP A 73 11.35 7.15 -17.67
CA TRP A 73 11.00 6.40 -16.46
C TRP A 73 9.54 6.00 -16.49
N LEU A 74 9.29 4.69 -16.58
CA LEU A 74 7.96 4.12 -16.43
C LEU A 74 7.67 3.85 -14.95
N VAL A 75 6.52 4.33 -14.48
CA VAL A 75 6.07 4.22 -13.09
C VAL A 75 4.59 3.81 -13.04
N GLU A 76 4.12 3.29 -11.89
CA GLU A 76 2.69 3.03 -11.67
C GLU A 76 1.85 4.27 -12.00
N SER A 77 0.81 4.09 -12.82
CA SER A 77 -0.08 5.16 -13.24
C SER A 77 -0.84 5.76 -12.05
N GLY A 78 -1.17 7.05 -12.14
CA GLY A 78 -1.97 7.72 -11.12
C GLY A 78 -3.35 7.09 -10.95
N THR A 79 -3.92 6.54 -12.03
CA THR A 79 -5.18 5.81 -12.01
C THR A 79 -5.07 4.52 -11.20
N SER A 80 -4.05 3.70 -11.44
CA SER A 80 -3.82 2.44 -10.69
C SER A 80 -3.61 2.71 -9.20
N VAL A 81 -2.85 3.75 -8.85
CA VAL A 81 -2.70 4.19 -7.45
C VAL A 81 -4.07 4.53 -6.85
N PHE A 82 -4.89 5.30 -7.57
CA PHE A 82 -6.19 5.75 -7.08
C PHE A 82 -7.18 4.60 -6.90
N GLU A 83 -7.23 3.65 -7.83
CA GLU A 83 -8.05 2.43 -7.74
C GLU A 83 -7.66 1.60 -6.52
N ARG A 84 -6.35 1.36 -6.33
CA ARG A 84 -5.83 0.64 -5.17
C ARG A 84 -6.18 1.31 -3.85
N LEU A 85 -6.08 2.64 -3.78
CA LEU A 85 -6.48 3.40 -2.59
C LEU A 85 -8.00 3.37 -2.36
N THR A 86 -8.79 3.40 -3.44
CA THR A 86 -10.26 3.29 -3.38
C THR A 86 -10.69 1.93 -2.86
N LEU A 87 -10.11 0.85 -3.40
CA LEU A 87 -10.34 -0.50 -2.93
C LEU A 87 -9.94 -0.65 -1.46
N LYS A 88 -8.76 -0.15 -1.07
CA LYS A 88 -8.33 -0.16 0.33
C LYS A 88 -9.32 0.57 1.24
N LYS A 89 -9.90 1.69 0.80
CA LYS A 89 -10.96 2.40 1.54
C LYS A 89 -12.24 1.57 1.65
N GLN A 90 -12.69 0.93 0.58
CA GLN A 90 -13.86 0.06 0.59
C GLN A 90 -13.68 -1.12 1.55
N LEU A 91 -12.53 -1.80 1.47
CA LEU A 91 -12.18 -2.90 2.38
C LEU A 91 -12.10 -2.44 3.84
N LYS A 92 -11.59 -1.24 4.10
CA LYS A 92 -11.60 -0.65 5.45
C LYS A 92 -13.02 -0.43 5.97
N ASN A 93 -13.94 0.01 5.12
CA ASN A 93 -15.35 0.18 5.51
C ASN A 93 -16.03 -1.16 5.81
N ILE A 94 -15.74 -2.20 5.01
CA ILE A 94 -16.20 -3.57 5.27
C ILE A 94 -15.66 -4.05 6.62
N TRP A 95 -14.35 -3.89 6.85
CA TRP A 95 -13.69 -4.26 8.11
C TRP A 95 -14.34 -3.63 9.34
N ILE A 96 -14.68 -2.35 9.29
CA ILE A 96 -15.32 -1.64 10.41
C ILE A 96 -16.72 -2.20 10.70
N ARG A 97 -17.48 -2.56 9.67
CA ARG A 97 -18.86 -3.07 9.79
C ARG A 97 -18.96 -4.54 10.21
N ARG A 98 -17.84 -5.25 10.29
CA ARG A 98 -17.80 -6.71 10.50
C ARG A 98 -18.50 -7.21 11.78
N HIS A 99 -18.65 -6.36 12.79
CA HIS A 99 -19.30 -6.71 14.05
C HIS A 99 -20.83 -6.55 14.02
N SER A 100 -21.42 -6.17 12.88
CA SER A 100 -22.88 -6.10 12.74
C SER A 100 -23.49 -7.51 12.75
N ALA A 101 -24.62 -7.68 13.43
CA ALA A 101 -25.33 -8.95 13.51
C ALA A 101 -25.78 -9.51 12.15
N THR A 102 -25.93 -8.64 11.15
CA THR A 102 -26.34 -9.00 9.78
C THR A 102 -25.16 -8.99 8.81
N PHE A 103 -23.92 -9.03 9.30
CA PHE A 103 -22.74 -8.93 8.46
C PHE A 103 -22.48 -10.24 7.71
N ASP A 104 -22.64 -10.21 6.38
CA ASP A 104 -22.16 -11.25 5.49
C ASP A 104 -20.83 -10.81 4.86
N GLY A 105 -19.73 -11.25 5.46
CA GLY A 105 -18.39 -10.88 5.00
C GLY A 105 -18.08 -11.32 3.57
N LYS A 106 -18.63 -12.46 3.13
CA LYS A 106 -18.42 -12.96 1.77
C LYS A 106 -19.16 -12.07 0.77
N ALA A 107 -20.44 -11.81 1.00
CA ALA A 107 -21.23 -10.96 0.12
C ALA A 107 -20.66 -9.53 0.06
N GLU A 108 -20.19 -8.97 1.18
CA GLU A 108 -19.56 -7.65 1.22
C GLU A 108 -18.25 -7.61 0.43
N LEU A 109 -17.38 -8.62 0.56
CA LEU A 109 -16.16 -8.71 -0.24
C LEU A 109 -16.47 -8.83 -1.73
N GLN A 110 -17.44 -9.66 -2.12
CA GLN A 110 -17.84 -9.86 -3.52
C GLN A 110 -18.38 -8.59 -4.19
N LYS A 111 -18.94 -7.63 -3.43
CA LYS A 111 -19.37 -6.33 -3.99
C LYS A 111 -18.22 -5.50 -4.54
N CYS A 112 -17.03 -5.59 -3.95
CA CYS A 112 -15.85 -4.82 -4.37
C CYS A 112 -14.80 -5.67 -5.11
N LEU A 113 -14.87 -6.99 -4.96
CA LEU A 113 -13.99 -7.96 -5.58
C LEU A 113 -14.85 -9.12 -6.13
N PRO A 114 -15.56 -8.91 -7.26
CA PRO A 114 -16.51 -9.90 -7.78
C PRO A 114 -15.85 -11.23 -8.14
N ASP A 115 -14.60 -11.19 -8.60
CA ASP A 115 -13.82 -12.37 -9.00
C ASP A 115 -13.15 -13.09 -7.81
N LEU A 116 -13.38 -12.64 -6.58
CA LEU A 116 -12.81 -13.26 -5.39
C LEU A 116 -13.61 -14.52 -5.02
N PHE A 117 -13.03 -15.68 -5.33
CA PHE A 117 -13.53 -16.96 -4.87
C PHE A 117 -13.00 -17.27 -3.48
N ILE A 118 -13.87 -17.21 -2.47
CA ILE A 118 -13.51 -17.48 -1.09
C ILE A 118 -14.50 -18.44 -0.41
N SER A 119 -13.97 -19.40 0.34
CA SER A 119 -14.76 -20.34 1.14
C SER A 119 -15.28 -19.67 2.42
N PRO A 120 -16.37 -20.17 3.03
CA PRO A 120 -16.85 -19.66 4.31
C PRO A 120 -15.79 -19.70 5.41
N ALA A 121 -15.08 -20.83 5.55
CA ALA A 121 -14.00 -20.98 6.53
C ALA A 121 -12.88 -19.94 6.34
N LYS A 122 -12.47 -19.68 5.08
CA LYS A 122 -11.44 -18.68 4.81
C LYS A 122 -11.93 -17.25 5.10
N THR A 123 -13.22 -17.00 4.88
CA THR A 123 -13.84 -15.71 5.20
C THR A 123 -13.81 -15.45 6.70
N GLU A 124 -14.17 -16.44 7.51
CA GLU A 124 -14.07 -16.35 8.98
C GLU A 124 -12.63 -16.10 9.43
N GLU A 125 -11.66 -16.83 8.87
CA GLU A 125 -10.23 -16.62 9.14
C GLU A 125 -9.79 -15.19 8.84
N LEU A 126 -10.14 -14.65 7.67
CA LEU A 126 -9.81 -13.27 7.29
C LEU A 126 -10.32 -12.27 8.33
N PHE A 127 -11.60 -12.38 8.70
CA PHE A 127 -12.25 -11.45 9.63
C PHE A 127 -11.85 -11.65 11.10
N SER A 128 -11.18 -12.76 11.42
CA SER A 128 -10.58 -13.00 12.74
C SER A 128 -9.27 -12.23 12.99
N SER A 129 -8.71 -11.59 11.96
CA SER A 129 -7.46 -10.83 12.07
C SER A 129 -7.54 -9.73 13.16
N SER A 130 -6.47 -9.51 13.91
CA SER A 130 -6.46 -8.46 14.95
C SER A 130 -6.35 -7.04 14.38
N TYR A 131 -5.80 -6.92 13.18
CA TYR A 131 -5.50 -5.65 12.52
C TYR A 131 -6.09 -5.61 11.11
N PHE A 132 -6.50 -4.41 10.67
CA PHE A 132 -6.98 -4.20 9.31
C PHE A 132 -5.86 -4.46 8.29
N GLY A 133 -4.62 -4.09 8.59
CA GLY A 133 -3.46 -4.31 7.74
C GLY A 133 -3.26 -5.79 7.39
N ALA A 134 -3.31 -6.66 8.40
CA ALA A 134 -3.22 -8.11 8.23
C ALA A 134 -4.37 -8.65 7.37
N PHE A 135 -5.61 -8.23 7.67
CA PHE A 135 -6.78 -8.56 6.85
C PHE A 135 -6.61 -8.13 5.39
N TYR A 136 -6.23 -6.87 5.17
CA TYR A 136 -6.04 -6.29 3.84
C TYR A 136 -5.00 -7.08 3.04
N GLN A 137 -3.86 -7.40 3.65
CA GLN A 137 -2.82 -8.17 2.98
C GLN A 137 -3.31 -9.57 2.58
N GLN A 138 -4.00 -10.28 3.47
CA GLN A 138 -4.53 -11.60 3.15
C GLN A 138 -5.58 -11.54 2.02
N VAL A 139 -6.47 -10.53 2.03
CA VAL A 139 -7.43 -10.32 0.92
C VAL A 139 -6.69 -10.07 -0.40
N MET A 140 -5.62 -9.28 -0.40
CA MET A 140 -4.83 -9.02 -1.61
C MET A 140 -4.09 -10.27 -2.13
N GLN A 141 -3.62 -11.15 -1.22
CA GLN A 141 -2.96 -12.40 -1.58
C GLN A 141 -3.91 -13.44 -2.20
N LEU A 142 -5.21 -13.34 -1.93
CA LEU A 142 -6.24 -14.22 -2.49
C LEU A 142 -6.68 -13.82 -3.91
N ARG A 143 -6.19 -12.70 -4.44
CA ARG A 143 -6.56 -12.26 -5.79
C ARG A 143 -5.85 -13.14 -6.83
N PRO A 144 -6.59 -13.72 -7.80
CA PRO A 144 -6.03 -14.66 -8.79
C PRO A 144 -4.91 -14.05 -9.65
N GLU A 145 -4.99 -12.75 -9.90
CA GLU A 145 -3.95 -11.96 -10.52
C GLU A 145 -3.73 -10.72 -9.66
N ALA A 146 -2.51 -10.53 -9.15
CA ALA A 146 -2.13 -9.23 -8.67
C ALA A 146 -2.25 -8.29 -9.87
N VAL A 147 -3.32 -7.47 -9.92
CA VAL A 147 -3.55 -6.47 -10.98
C VAL A 147 -2.23 -5.74 -11.15
N GLN A 148 -1.53 -6.04 -12.25
CA GLN A 148 -0.27 -5.40 -12.51
C GLN A 148 -0.58 -3.93 -12.73
N PRO A 149 0.09 -3.03 -11.99
CA PRO A 149 -0.14 -1.62 -12.19
C PRO A 149 0.21 -1.25 -13.63
N ASP A 150 -0.65 -0.45 -14.27
CA ASP A 150 -0.33 0.13 -15.56
C ASP A 150 0.92 1.01 -15.39
N LEU A 151 1.93 0.77 -16.22
CA LEU A 151 3.16 1.55 -16.20
C LEU A 151 3.09 2.65 -17.26
N VAL A 152 3.29 3.89 -16.85
CA VAL A 152 3.24 5.09 -17.70
C VAL A 152 4.46 5.98 -17.44
N PRO A 153 4.83 6.89 -18.36
CA PRO A 153 5.88 7.86 -18.10
C PRO A 153 5.61 8.67 -16.84
N LEU A 154 6.67 9.00 -16.10
CA LEU A 154 6.59 9.73 -14.82
C LEU A 154 5.72 10.98 -14.88
N GLU A 155 5.91 11.83 -15.90
CA GLU A 155 5.13 13.06 -16.08
C GLU A 155 3.64 12.79 -16.30
N THR A 156 3.32 11.70 -17.00
CA THR A 156 1.92 11.24 -17.18
C THR A 156 1.31 10.84 -15.84
N ALA A 157 2.02 10.05 -15.02
CA ALA A 157 1.55 9.63 -13.70
C ALA A 157 1.34 10.84 -12.76
N ILE A 158 2.26 11.80 -12.77
CA ILE A 158 2.13 13.06 -12.00
C ILE A 158 0.89 13.84 -12.44
N GLY A 159 0.69 14.01 -13.75
CA GLY A 159 -0.48 14.71 -14.31
C GLY A 159 -1.80 14.06 -13.88
N GLN A 160 -1.89 12.73 -13.97
CA GLN A 160 -3.05 11.96 -13.53
C GLN A 160 -3.34 12.17 -12.03
N LEU A 161 -2.33 12.05 -11.16
CA LEU A 161 -2.50 12.23 -9.71
C LEU A 161 -2.97 13.66 -9.36
N GLN A 162 -2.43 14.67 -10.04
CA GLN A 162 -2.85 16.06 -9.83
C GLN A 162 -4.31 16.30 -10.24
N GLN A 163 -4.75 15.72 -11.36
CA GLN A 163 -6.15 15.80 -11.80
C GLN A 163 -7.08 15.13 -10.79
N ILE A 164 -6.78 13.88 -10.40
CA ILE A 164 -7.56 13.12 -9.42
C ILE A 164 -7.68 13.90 -8.10
N SER A 165 -6.57 14.46 -7.60
CA SER A 165 -6.58 15.26 -6.37
C SER A 165 -7.49 16.49 -6.47
N LYS A 166 -7.49 17.19 -7.61
CA LYS A 166 -8.37 18.36 -7.84
C LYS A 166 -9.85 17.97 -7.84
N HIS A 167 -10.21 16.85 -8.47
CA HIS A 167 -11.59 16.36 -8.50
C HIS A 167 -12.09 15.94 -7.11
N GLN A 168 -11.26 15.26 -6.32
CA GLN A 168 -11.62 14.83 -4.95
C GLN A 168 -11.81 15.99 -3.98
N SER A 169 -10.97 17.03 -4.06
CA SER A 169 -11.13 18.24 -3.26
C SER A 169 -12.48 18.92 -3.56
N ARG A 170 -12.85 19.04 -4.85
CA ARG A 170 -14.14 19.64 -5.24
C ARG A 170 -15.35 18.81 -4.78
N ALA A 171 -15.30 17.49 -4.92
CA ALA A 171 -16.38 16.61 -4.48
C ALA A 171 -16.59 16.65 -2.95
N SER A 172 -15.51 16.78 -2.18
CA SER A 172 -15.57 16.91 -0.72
C SER A 172 -16.19 18.24 -0.26
N PHE A 173 -16.03 19.31 -1.03
CA PHE A 173 -16.67 20.62 -0.77
C PHE A 173 -18.17 20.64 -1.10
N CYS A 174 -18.63 19.85 -2.07
CA CYS A 174 -20.06 19.78 -2.42
C CYS A 174 -20.89 18.95 -1.42
N GLN A 175 -20.25 18.10 -0.60
CA GLN A 175 -20.94 17.29 0.42
C GLN A 175 -21.15 18.01 1.77
N THR A 176 -20.57 19.20 1.96
CA THR A 176 -20.70 19.98 3.21
C THR A 176 -21.72 21.12 3.15
N SER A 177 -22.44 21.31 2.04
CA SER A 177 -23.39 22.42 1.85
C SER A 177 -24.86 22.02 2.06
N SER A 178 -25.14 21.04 2.92
CA SER A 178 -26.50 20.71 3.33
C SER A 178 -26.53 20.46 4.83
N LEU A 179 -26.49 21.56 5.58
CA LEU A 179 -27.03 21.70 6.93
C LEU A 179 -27.89 22.96 6.96
#